data_AF-A0A7J8P7N9-F1
#
_entry.id   AF-A0A7J8P7N9-F1
#
_cell.length_a   1.000
_cell.length_b   1.000
_cell.length_c   1.000
_cell.angle_alpha   90.00
_cell.angle_beta   90.00
_cell.angle_gamma   90.00
#
_symmetry.space_group_name_H-M   'P 1'
#
loop_
_entity.id
_entity.type
_entity.pdbx_description
1 polymer ?
#
loop_
_entity_poly.entity_id
_entity_poly.type
_entity_poly.pdbx_seq_one_letter_code
_entity_poly.pdbx_strand_id
1 'polypeptide(L)'
;MFFAGTPFIVWFGPTVRVTVSDPDLIKEIFISKSELYEKNEAHPLIKQLEGNGLLSLKGQKWAHHRKIITPTFHMENLKLLVPVMTQRMTDMLDKWSAMSANGSRDVEIDVCEWFQTLTEDIITRTVFGTSYEDGKAIFCLQAQQMVLAAETFQKVFIPGYRFMPTRRNIRCWKLDKEIRKSLMKLIESRKSENRRREDGAKDLLGLMIESSYSSPDMSVDDIIEECKSFFFAGKQTTSNLLTWTTVLLAMHPQWQVQARDEVLKVCGSRDLPTKDDVVKLKT
;
A
#
# COMPACT_ATOMS: atom_id res chain seq x y z
N MET A 1 -29.53 3.42 14.80
CA MET A 1 -29.09 2.52 15.89
C MET A 1 -29.04 1.12 15.29
N PHE A 2 -27.87 0.69 14.80
CA PHE A 2 -27.72 -0.64 14.18
C PHE A 2 -27.43 -1.64 15.29
N PHE A 3 -28.25 -2.68 15.40
CA PHE A 3 -28.03 -3.77 16.35
C PHE A 3 -26.74 -4.49 15.96
N ALA A 4 -25.74 -4.46 16.85
CA ALA A 4 -24.55 -5.28 16.70
C ALA A 4 -24.96 -6.76 16.67
N GLY A 5 -24.56 -7.51 15.63
CA GLY A 5 -24.68 -8.96 15.55
C GLY A 5 -25.66 -9.52 14.51
N THR A 6 -26.72 -8.81 14.11
CA THR A 6 -27.67 -9.34 13.10
C THR A 6 -27.23 -8.94 11.69
N PRO A 7 -27.12 -9.88 10.73
CA PRO A 7 -26.87 -9.53 9.34
C PRO A 7 -27.95 -8.58 8.81
N PHE A 8 -27.53 -7.55 8.10
CA PHE A 8 -28.45 -6.58 7.50
C PHE A 8 -28.07 -6.28 6.05
N ILE A 9 -29.03 -5.73 5.30
CA ILE A 9 -28.87 -5.46 3.88
C ILE A 9 -28.53 -3.98 3.66
N VAL A 10 -27.55 -3.72 2.81
CA VAL A 10 -27.20 -2.39 2.30
C VAL A 10 -27.24 -2.41 0.78
N TRP A 11 -27.84 -1.37 0.19
CA TRP A 11 -27.88 -1.18 -1.25
C TRP A 11 -26.70 -0.33 -1.73
N PHE A 12 -25.93 -0.86 -2.67
CA PHE A 12 -24.89 -0.15 -3.40
C PHE A 12 -25.33 0.05 -4.85
N GLY A 13 -26.08 1.13 -5.10
CA GLY A 13 -26.78 1.32 -6.36
C GLY A 13 -27.77 0.17 -6.58
N PRO A 14 -27.74 -0.55 -7.73
CA PRO A 14 -28.62 -1.69 -7.97
C PRO A 14 -28.16 -2.99 -7.27
N THR A 15 -27.00 -3.01 -6.65
CA THR A 15 -26.41 -4.22 -6.05
C THR A 15 -26.74 -4.32 -4.56
N VAL A 16 -27.42 -5.39 -4.17
CA VAL A 16 -27.66 -5.75 -2.77
C VAL A 16 -26.38 -6.31 -2.15
N ARG A 17 -26.01 -5.86 -0.95
CA ARG A 17 -24.94 -6.42 -0.14
C ARG A 17 -25.45 -6.80 1.24
N VAL A 18 -25.05 -7.97 1.72
CA VAL A 18 -25.30 -8.39 3.12
C VAL A 18 -24.09 -7.99 3.95
N THR A 19 -24.33 -7.18 4.98
CA THR A 19 -23.31 -6.82 5.98
C THR A 19 -23.38 -7.83 7.12
N VAL A 20 -22.25 -8.46 7.39
CA VAL A 20 -22.08 -9.48 8.44
C VAL A 20 -21.15 -8.92 9.51
N SER A 21 -21.53 -9.09 10.78
CA SER A 21 -20.71 -8.75 11.94
C SER A 21 -20.54 -9.93 12.91
N ASP A 22 -21.16 -11.06 12.62
CA ASP A 22 -21.06 -12.29 13.41
C ASP A 22 -19.72 -13.00 13.15
N PRO A 23 -18.92 -13.31 14.19
CA PRO A 23 -17.61 -13.93 14.03
C PRO A 23 -17.61 -15.30 13.35
N ASP A 24 -18.64 -16.14 13.60
CA ASP A 24 -18.73 -17.47 13.02
C ASP A 24 -19.04 -17.38 11.53
N LEU A 25 -19.91 -16.46 11.12
CA LEU A 25 -20.16 -16.17 9.71
C LEU A 25 -18.94 -15.54 9.02
N ILE A 26 -18.20 -14.65 9.68
CA ILE A 26 -16.94 -14.11 9.13
C ILE A 26 -15.93 -15.24 8.91
N LYS A 27 -15.78 -16.15 9.88
CA LYS A 27 -14.91 -17.32 9.75
C LYS A 27 -15.37 -18.28 8.66
N GLU A 28 -16.67 -18.45 8.47
CA GLU A 28 -17.21 -19.23 7.36
C GLU A 28 -16.83 -18.61 6.01
N ILE A 29 -17.09 -17.31 5.84
CA ILE A 29 -16.87 -16.57 4.59
C ILE A 29 -15.39 -16.53 4.21
N PHE A 30 -14.50 -16.25 5.16
CA PHE A 30 -13.07 -16.02 4.86
C PHE A 30 -12.18 -17.24 5.00
N ILE A 31 -12.61 -18.30 5.71
CA ILE A 31 -11.76 -19.45 6.04
C ILE A 31 -12.42 -20.77 5.66
N SER A 32 -13.57 -21.08 6.25
CA SER A 32 -14.11 -22.46 6.23
C SER A 32 -14.76 -22.83 4.89
N LYS A 33 -15.31 -21.85 4.18
CA LYS A 33 -15.97 -22.01 2.88
C LYS A 33 -15.56 -20.91 1.91
N SER A 34 -14.31 -20.44 2.01
CA SER A 34 -13.80 -19.30 1.23
C SER A 34 -13.95 -19.46 -0.29
N GLU A 35 -13.95 -20.70 -0.78
CA GLU A 35 -14.16 -21.07 -2.18
C GLU A 35 -15.57 -20.77 -2.70
N LEU A 36 -16.56 -20.61 -1.80
CA LEU A 36 -17.94 -20.25 -2.15
C LEU A 36 -18.13 -18.74 -2.27
N TYR A 37 -17.18 -17.93 -1.81
CA TYR A 37 -17.30 -16.48 -1.74
C TYR A 37 -16.25 -15.80 -2.61
N GLU A 38 -16.72 -14.95 -3.51
CA GLU A 38 -15.86 -14.16 -4.38
C GLU A 38 -15.71 -12.72 -3.89
N LYS A 39 -14.59 -12.09 -4.27
CA LYS A 39 -14.37 -10.67 -3.95
C LYS A 39 -15.45 -9.81 -4.60
N ASN A 40 -15.93 -8.83 -3.85
CA ASN A 40 -16.82 -7.80 -4.33
C ASN A 40 -16.20 -7.06 -5.52
N GLU A 41 -16.99 -6.82 -6.56
CA GLU A 41 -16.53 -5.98 -7.67
C GLU A 41 -16.46 -4.51 -7.23
N ALA A 42 -15.26 -3.94 -7.37
CA ALA A 42 -15.04 -2.52 -7.14
C ALA A 42 -15.70 -1.68 -8.24
N HIS A 43 -16.11 -0.47 -7.88
CA HIS A 43 -16.58 0.52 -8.85
C HIS A 43 -15.50 0.74 -9.93
N PRO A 44 -15.83 0.92 -11.24
CA PRO A 44 -14.83 1.00 -12.30
C PRO A 44 -13.71 2.03 -12.09
N LEU A 45 -14.02 3.19 -11.50
CA LEU A 45 -13.01 4.20 -11.17
C LEU A 45 -12.12 3.83 -9.98
N ILE A 46 -12.62 3.02 -9.05
CA ILE A 46 -11.80 2.43 -7.97
C ILE A 46 -10.91 1.35 -8.57
N LYS A 47 -11.46 0.46 -9.40
CA LYS A 47 -10.68 -0.54 -10.13
C LYS A 47 -9.58 0.10 -11.00
N GLN A 48 -9.86 1.26 -11.58
CA GLN A 48 -8.87 2.02 -12.35
C GLN A 48 -7.76 2.61 -11.46
N LEU A 49 -8.08 3.04 -10.23
CA LEU A 49 -7.12 3.54 -9.24
C LEU A 49 -6.25 2.44 -8.64
N GLU A 50 -6.89 1.37 -8.15
CA GLU A 50 -6.23 0.23 -7.50
C GLU A 50 -5.51 -0.64 -8.52
N GLY A 51 -5.95 -0.63 -9.76
CA GLY A 51 -5.47 -1.50 -10.81
C GLY A 51 -6.06 -2.91 -10.74
N ASN A 52 -5.90 -3.63 -11.85
CA ASN A 52 -6.33 -5.01 -12.02
C ASN A 52 -5.25 -6.02 -11.58
N GLY A 53 -4.63 -5.79 -10.41
CA GLY A 53 -3.62 -6.66 -9.81
C GLY A 53 -4.18 -7.57 -8.72
N LEU A 54 -3.34 -8.01 -7.76
CA LEU A 54 -3.68 -8.97 -6.71
C LEU A 54 -4.94 -8.64 -5.89
N LEU A 55 -5.25 -7.36 -5.72
CA LEU A 55 -6.47 -6.90 -5.06
C LEU A 55 -7.72 -7.35 -5.83
N SER A 56 -7.72 -7.22 -7.16
CA SER A 56 -8.87 -7.45 -8.03
C SER A 56 -8.90 -8.84 -8.68
N LEU A 57 -7.74 -9.45 -8.94
CA LEU A 57 -7.63 -10.72 -9.65
C LEU A 57 -8.29 -11.87 -8.88
N LYS A 58 -8.75 -12.86 -9.65
CA LYS A 58 -9.47 -14.06 -9.20
C LYS A 58 -8.87 -15.32 -9.83
N GLY A 59 -9.16 -16.48 -9.25
CA GLY A 59 -8.84 -17.80 -9.80
C GLY A 59 -7.36 -18.02 -10.11
N GLN A 60 -7.08 -18.73 -11.21
CA GLN A 60 -5.73 -19.14 -11.60
C GLN A 60 -4.78 -17.97 -11.86
N LYS A 61 -5.28 -16.88 -12.47
CA LYS A 61 -4.45 -15.69 -12.72
C LYS A 61 -3.99 -15.04 -11.42
N TRP A 62 -4.88 -14.93 -10.44
CA TRP A 62 -4.50 -14.48 -9.10
C TRP A 62 -3.47 -15.41 -8.43
N ALA A 63 -3.68 -16.73 -8.51
CA ALA A 63 -2.76 -17.70 -7.91
C ALA A 63 -1.36 -17.61 -8.54
N HIS A 64 -1.29 -17.43 -9.86
CA HIS A 64 -0.05 -17.25 -10.60
C HIS A 64 0.68 -15.96 -10.18
N HIS A 65 0.01 -14.81 -10.25
CA HIS A 65 0.58 -13.53 -9.84
C HIS A 65 1.05 -13.56 -8.38
N ARG A 66 0.24 -14.14 -7.49
CA ARG A 66 0.58 -14.26 -6.07
C ARG A 66 1.84 -15.09 -5.88
N LYS A 67 2.00 -16.18 -6.62
CA LYS A 67 3.20 -17.03 -6.58
C LYS A 67 4.46 -16.27 -6.99
N ILE A 68 4.39 -15.43 -8.02
CA ILE A 68 5.52 -14.61 -8.50
C ILE A 68 5.94 -13.56 -7.46
N ILE A 69 4.95 -12.94 -6.81
CA ILE A 69 5.13 -11.76 -5.97
C ILE A 69 5.48 -12.11 -4.52
N THR A 70 4.93 -13.21 -3.98
CA THR A 70 5.13 -13.63 -2.58
C THR A 70 6.60 -13.68 -2.14
N PRO A 71 7.57 -14.13 -2.95
CA PRO A 71 8.97 -14.14 -2.56
C PRO A 71 9.53 -12.77 -2.12
N THR A 72 9.07 -11.64 -2.68
CA THR A 72 9.50 -10.29 -2.23
C THR A 72 9.21 -10.07 -0.74
N PHE A 73 8.15 -10.70 -0.22
CA PHE A 73 7.69 -10.55 1.16
C PHE A 73 8.12 -11.70 2.06
N HIS A 74 9.03 -12.56 1.61
CA HIS A 74 9.67 -13.54 2.49
C HIS A 74 10.56 -12.85 3.53
N MET A 75 10.67 -13.47 4.70
CA MET A 75 11.43 -12.92 5.83
C MET A 75 12.86 -12.51 5.44
N GLU A 76 13.56 -13.31 4.63
CA GLU A 76 14.91 -13.00 4.17
C GLU A 76 14.99 -11.68 3.38
N ASN A 77 14.01 -11.40 2.52
CA ASN A 77 13.93 -10.16 1.77
C ASN A 77 13.45 -8.99 2.65
N LEU A 78 12.47 -9.20 3.53
CA LEU A 78 11.99 -8.17 4.46
C LEU A 78 13.11 -7.70 5.39
N LYS A 79 13.97 -8.61 5.84
CA LYS A 79 15.14 -8.31 6.67
C LYS A 79 16.13 -7.36 5.97
N LEU A 80 16.19 -7.35 4.64
CA LEU A 80 17.01 -6.42 3.85
C LEU A 80 16.38 -5.02 3.75
N LEU A 81 15.08 -4.89 3.99
CA LEU A 81 14.37 -3.61 3.99
C LEU A 81 14.48 -2.86 5.33
N VAL A 82 14.75 -3.58 6.43
CA VAL A 82 14.85 -2.97 7.78
C VAL A 82 15.84 -1.80 7.83
N PRO A 83 17.08 -1.90 7.31
CA PRO A 83 18.00 -0.76 7.31
C PRO A 83 17.48 0.44 6.52
N VAL A 84 16.76 0.22 5.42
CA VAL A 84 16.15 1.29 4.62
C VAL A 84 15.05 1.98 5.43
N MET A 85 14.17 1.22 6.07
CA MET A 85 13.10 1.76 6.92
C MET A 85 13.68 2.55 8.10
N THR A 86 14.68 2.00 8.78
CA THR A 86 15.36 2.64 9.91
C THR A 86 15.98 3.96 9.49
N GLN A 87 16.73 3.99 8.38
CA GLN A 87 17.35 5.23 7.90
C GLN A 87 16.31 6.33 7.64
N ARG A 88 15.17 5.98 7.02
CA ARG A 88 14.13 6.97 6.69
C ARG A 88 13.36 7.46 7.90
N MET A 89 13.16 6.60 8.90
CA MET A 89 12.62 7.04 10.18
C MET A 89 13.60 7.98 10.90
N THR A 90 14.90 7.67 10.91
CA THR A 90 15.92 8.56 11.49
C THR A 90 15.95 9.92 10.79
N ASP A 91 15.99 9.95 9.45
CA ASP A 91 15.97 11.19 8.67
C ASP A 91 14.75 12.08 8.98
N MET A 92 13.60 11.46 9.28
CA MET A 92 12.38 12.15 9.68
C MET A 92 12.48 12.70 11.11
N LEU A 93 12.93 11.88 12.05
CA LEU A 93 13.08 12.26 13.46
C LEU A 93 14.14 13.35 13.67
N ASP A 94 15.21 13.35 12.87
CA ASP A 94 16.22 14.40 12.87
C ASP A 94 15.60 15.75 12.47
N LYS A 95 14.70 15.76 11.47
CA LYS A 95 13.97 16.97 11.08
C LYS A 95 13.02 17.45 12.18
N TRP A 96 12.31 16.54 12.84
CA TRP A 96 11.45 16.88 13.99
C TRP A 96 12.27 17.48 15.13
N SER A 97 13.43 16.90 15.42
CA SER A 97 14.36 17.39 16.45
C SER A 97 14.91 18.77 16.11
N ALA A 98 15.26 19.02 14.85
CA ALA A 98 15.70 20.33 14.38
C ALA A 98 14.60 21.41 14.48
N MET A 99 13.33 21.05 14.27
CA MET A 99 12.21 21.97 14.48
C MET A 99 12.08 22.40 15.94
N SER A 100 12.39 21.50 16.88
CA SER A 100 12.39 21.79 18.32
C SER A 100 13.57 22.64 18.78
N ALA A 101 14.67 22.68 18.03
CA ALA A 101 15.88 23.41 18.40
C ALA A 101 15.77 24.95 18.21
N ASN A 102 14.75 25.44 17.50
CA ASN A 102 14.59 26.85 17.14
C ASN A 102 13.97 27.75 18.26
N GLY A 103 14.08 27.34 19.53
CA GLY A 103 13.77 28.21 20.69
C GLY A 103 12.35 28.12 21.24
N SER A 104 11.47 27.30 20.65
CA SER A 104 10.15 26.99 21.20
C SER A 104 10.24 25.76 22.11
N ARG A 105 9.64 25.82 23.31
CA ARG A 105 9.63 24.69 24.26
C ARG A 105 8.82 23.50 23.74
N ASP A 106 7.80 23.78 22.93
CA ASP A 106 6.89 22.81 22.34
C ASP A 106 6.82 22.99 20.81
N VAL A 107 6.70 21.89 20.07
CA VAL A 107 6.51 21.85 18.61
C VAL A 107 5.23 21.09 18.31
N GLU A 108 4.37 21.69 17.48
CA GLU A 108 3.21 21.01 16.94
C GLU A 108 3.57 20.32 15.62
N ILE A 109 3.25 19.03 15.50
CA ILE A 109 3.59 18.20 14.34
C ILE A 109 2.32 17.52 13.84
N ASP A 110 1.95 17.78 12.59
CA ASP A 110 0.96 16.96 11.88
C ASP A 110 1.61 15.65 11.41
N VAL A 111 1.49 14.61 12.23
CA VAL A 111 2.09 13.30 11.95
C VAL A 111 1.51 12.60 10.73
N CYS A 112 0.31 13.00 10.27
CA CYS A 112 -0.34 12.37 9.13
C CYS A 112 0.44 12.61 7.83
N GLU A 113 0.81 13.85 7.54
CA GLU A 113 1.60 14.19 6.34
C GLU A 113 2.99 13.57 6.37
N TRP A 114 3.61 13.52 7.55
CA TRP A 114 4.91 12.88 7.75
C TRP A 114 4.87 11.38 7.50
N PHE A 115 3.90 10.66 8.06
CA PHE A 115 3.76 9.23 7.84
C PHE A 115 3.34 8.89 6.41
N GLN A 116 2.55 9.72 5.74
CA GLN A 116 2.28 9.55 4.30
C GLN A 116 3.56 9.65 3.47
N THR A 117 4.41 10.63 3.77
CA THR A 117 5.70 10.81 3.08
C THR A 117 6.67 9.65 3.36
N LEU A 118 6.76 9.22 4.62
CA LEU A 118 7.60 8.11 5.05
C LEU A 118 7.19 6.80 4.37
N THR A 119 5.90 6.47 4.40
CA THR A 119 5.38 5.24 3.80
C THR A 119 5.50 5.23 2.29
N GLU A 120 5.28 6.38 1.64
CA GLU A 120 5.54 6.57 0.20
C GLU A 120 6.99 6.30 -0.16
N ASP A 121 7.96 6.81 0.61
CA ASP A 121 9.38 6.58 0.34
C ASP A 121 9.77 5.11 0.52
N ILE A 122 9.33 4.49 1.61
CA ILE A 122 9.61 3.07 1.90
C ILE A 122 9.02 2.16 0.83
N ILE A 123 7.74 2.32 0.48
CA ILE A 123 7.09 1.44 -0.51
C ILE A 123 7.68 1.66 -1.91
N THR A 124 8.01 2.90 -2.28
CA THR A 124 8.63 3.18 -3.59
C THR A 124 9.97 2.46 -3.72
N ARG A 125 10.82 2.53 -2.69
CA ARG A 125 12.11 1.82 -2.68
C ARG A 125 11.95 0.31 -2.65
N THR A 126 10.94 -0.19 -1.93
CA THR A 126 10.66 -1.62 -1.84
C THR A 126 10.18 -2.19 -3.17
N VAL A 127 9.35 -1.44 -3.91
CA VAL A 127 8.79 -1.89 -5.18
C VAL A 127 9.73 -1.65 -6.35
N PHE A 128 10.43 -0.51 -6.40
CA PHE A 128 11.18 -0.03 -7.56
C PHE A 128 12.69 0.10 -7.35
N GLY A 129 13.18 -0.18 -6.14
CA GLY A 129 14.61 -0.11 -5.83
C GLY A 129 15.20 1.26 -6.09
N THR A 130 16.07 1.34 -7.10
CA THR A 130 16.85 2.54 -7.47
C THR A 130 16.06 3.61 -8.21
N SER A 131 14.88 3.29 -8.76
CA SER A 131 14.05 4.23 -9.53
C SER A 131 13.08 5.04 -8.65
N TYR A 132 13.57 5.55 -7.52
CA TYR A 132 12.76 6.20 -6.49
C TYR A 132 12.01 7.46 -7.00
N GLU A 133 12.70 8.39 -7.64
CA GLU A 133 12.10 9.66 -8.07
C GLU A 133 11.00 9.46 -9.12
N ASP A 134 11.19 8.52 -10.05
CA ASP A 134 10.16 8.16 -11.03
C ASP A 134 8.92 7.55 -10.33
N GLY A 135 9.12 6.75 -9.28
CA GLY A 135 8.02 6.19 -8.47
C GLY A 135 7.24 7.23 -7.69
N LYS A 136 7.92 8.25 -7.13
CA LYS A 136 7.28 9.37 -6.41
C LYS A 136 6.32 10.17 -7.32
N ALA A 137 6.73 10.42 -8.56
CA ALA A 137 5.86 11.09 -9.53
C ALA A 137 4.56 10.31 -9.79
N ILE A 138 4.62 8.97 -9.79
CA ILE A 138 3.45 8.10 -9.97
C ILE A 138 2.52 8.21 -8.77
N PHE A 139 3.04 8.26 -7.55
CA PHE A 139 2.25 8.49 -6.34
C PHE A 139 1.46 9.79 -6.37
N CYS A 140 2.08 10.88 -6.82
CA CYS A 140 1.39 12.16 -7.00
C CYS A 140 0.23 12.07 -8.00
N LEU A 141 0.41 11.34 -9.10
CA LEU A 141 -0.65 11.12 -10.10
C LEU A 141 -1.77 10.24 -9.54
N GLN A 142 -1.43 9.18 -8.82
CA GLN A 142 -2.40 8.26 -8.22
C GLN A 142 -3.19 8.93 -7.08
N ALA A 143 -2.56 9.83 -6.31
CA ALA A 143 -3.26 10.65 -5.31
C ALA A 143 -4.33 11.56 -5.95
N GLN A 144 -4.03 12.18 -7.10
CA GLN A 144 -5.03 12.94 -7.85
C GLN A 144 -6.16 12.05 -8.37
N GLN A 145 -5.85 10.82 -8.80
CA GLN A 145 -6.85 9.85 -9.23
C GLN A 145 -7.72 9.39 -8.06
N MET A 146 -7.16 9.28 -6.84
CA MET A 146 -7.87 8.91 -5.62
C MET A 146 -8.95 9.93 -5.24
N VAL A 147 -8.65 11.23 -5.35
CA VAL A 147 -9.64 12.29 -5.11
C VAL A 147 -10.84 12.12 -6.03
N LEU A 148 -10.58 11.90 -7.33
CA LEU A 148 -11.65 11.66 -8.31
C LEU A 148 -12.41 10.36 -8.00
N ALA A 149 -11.72 9.28 -7.63
CA ALA A 149 -12.36 8.02 -7.28
C ALA A 149 -13.29 8.18 -6.06
N ALA A 150 -12.83 8.83 -5.00
CA ALA A 150 -13.58 9.10 -3.77
C ALA A 150 -14.86 9.92 -4.05
N GLU A 151 -14.77 10.97 -4.87
CA GLU A 151 -15.96 11.73 -5.29
C GLU A 151 -16.98 10.88 -6.07
N THR A 152 -16.55 9.80 -6.73
CA THR A 152 -17.50 8.90 -7.43
C THR A 152 -18.17 7.95 -6.47
N PHE A 153 -17.43 7.50 -5.46
CA PHE A 153 -17.94 6.54 -4.50
C PHE A 153 -19.15 7.09 -3.74
N GLN A 154 -19.24 8.41 -3.60
CA GLN A 154 -20.36 9.12 -3.00
C GLN A 154 -21.52 9.42 -3.97
N LYS A 155 -21.39 9.06 -5.26
CA LYS A 155 -22.39 9.34 -6.30
C LYS A 155 -23.03 8.06 -6.82
N VAL A 156 -24.26 8.17 -7.30
CA VAL A 156 -24.96 7.06 -7.95
C VAL A 156 -24.18 6.62 -9.18
N PHE A 157 -23.85 5.32 -9.24
CA PHE A 157 -23.21 4.74 -10.42
C PHE A 157 -24.23 4.68 -11.57
N ILE A 158 -23.96 5.42 -12.63
CA ILE A 158 -24.74 5.38 -13.87
C ILE A 158 -23.91 4.63 -14.94
N PRO A 159 -24.36 3.45 -15.39
CA PRO A 159 -23.69 2.70 -16.46
C PRO A 159 -23.46 3.58 -17.70
N GLY A 160 -22.27 3.47 -18.29
CA GLY A 160 -21.91 4.23 -19.49
C GLY A 160 -21.47 5.69 -19.26
N TYR A 161 -21.86 6.33 -18.14
CA TYR A 161 -21.53 7.74 -17.87
C TYR A 161 -20.02 8.00 -17.83
N ARG A 162 -19.23 7.01 -17.43
CA ARG A 162 -17.75 7.07 -17.43
C ARG A 162 -17.11 7.28 -18.81
N PHE A 163 -17.85 6.99 -19.88
CA PHE A 163 -17.39 7.14 -21.27
C PHE A 163 -17.75 8.50 -21.88
N MET A 164 -18.61 9.29 -21.22
CA MET A 164 -18.96 10.62 -21.71
C MET A 164 -17.79 11.59 -21.50
N PRO A 165 -17.49 12.49 -22.45
CA PRO A 165 -16.35 13.42 -22.39
C PRO A 165 -16.61 14.60 -21.43
N THR A 166 -16.98 14.31 -20.18
CA THR A 166 -17.10 15.34 -19.13
C THR A 166 -15.71 15.79 -18.68
N ARG A 167 -15.58 17.01 -18.13
CA ARG A 167 -14.30 17.54 -17.62
C ARG A 167 -13.61 16.56 -16.66
N ARG A 168 -14.39 15.92 -15.78
CA ARG A 168 -13.95 14.91 -14.83
C ARG A 168 -13.44 13.64 -15.53
N ASN A 169 -14.23 13.05 -16.43
CA ASN A 169 -13.83 11.82 -17.12
C ASN A 169 -12.58 12.04 -17.97
N ILE A 170 -12.48 13.19 -18.66
CA ILE A 170 -11.27 13.59 -19.38
C ILE A 170 -10.08 13.69 -18.44
N ARG A 171 -10.24 14.27 -17.24
CA ARG A 171 -9.19 14.31 -16.21
C ARG A 171 -8.79 12.90 -15.78
N CYS A 172 -9.75 12.00 -15.51
CA CYS A 172 -9.48 10.60 -15.18
C CYS A 172 -8.69 9.88 -16.27
N TRP A 173 -9.08 10.04 -17.54
CA TRP A 173 -8.37 9.41 -18.67
C TRP A 173 -6.96 9.96 -18.85
N LYS A 174 -6.77 11.28 -18.69
CA LYS A 174 -5.44 11.89 -18.72
C LYS A 174 -4.55 11.35 -17.62
N LEU A 175 -5.05 11.29 -16.38
CA LEU A 175 -4.29 10.75 -15.25
C LEU A 175 -3.92 9.28 -15.46
N ASP A 176 -4.85 8.45 -15.93
CA ASP A 176 -4.58 7.04 -16.25
C ASP A 176 -3.46 6.89 -17.26
N LYS A 177 -3.53 7.69 -18.33
CA LYS A 177 -2.56 7.66 -19.42
C LYS A 177 -1.18 8.08 -18.93
N GLU A 178 -1.08 9.13 -18.12
CA GLU A 178 0.20 9.57 -17.55
C GLU A 178 0.76 8.56 -16.54
N ILE A 179 -0.07 7.96 -15.68
CA ILE A 179 0.35 6.89 -14.75
C ILE A 179 0.91 5.69 -15.54
N ARG A 180 0.16 5.21 -16.54
CA ARG A 180 0.59 4.09 -17.39
C ARG A 180 1.88 4.40 -18.14
N LYS A 181 2.02 5.62 -18.68
CA LYS A 181 3.24 6.06 -19.37
C LYS A 181 4.45 6.09 -18.43
N SER A 182 4.29 6.63 -17.22
CA SER A 182 5.37 6.70 -16.23
C SER A 182 5.77 5.30 -15.75
N LEU A 183 4.81 4.41 -15.49
CA LEU A 183 5.08 3.02 -15.15
C LEU A 183 5.80 2.27 -16.28
N MET A 184 5.38 2.48 -17.53
CA MET A 184 6.02 1.87 -18.70
C MET A 184 7.49 2.32 -18.83
N LYS A 185 7.75 3.62 -18.69
CA LYS A 185 9.12 4.16 -18.69
C LYS A 185 9.97 3.53 -17.58
N LEU A 186 9.40 3.34 -16.39
CA LEU A 186 10.09 2.72 -15.26
C LEU A 186 10.41 1.24 -15.56
N ILE A 187 9.45 0.48 -16.07
CA ILE A 187 9.64 -0.91 -16.51
C ILE A 187 10.75 -1.01 -17.56
N GLU A 188 10.75 -0.13 -18.57
CA GLU A 188 11.76 -0.09 -19.62
C GLU A 188 13.16 0.24 -19.08
N SER A 189 13.27 1.25 -18.21
CA SER A 189 14.54 1.59 -17.54
C SER A 189 15.07 0.39 -16.76
N ARG A 190 14.19 -0.27 -16.00
CA ARG A 190 14.55 -1.43 -15.19
C ARG A 190 14.99 -2.63 -16.06
N LYS A 191 14.30 -2.90 -17.17
CA LYS A 191 14.70 -3.94 -18.14
C LYS A 191 16.10 -3.70 -18.71
N SER A 192 16.49 -2.43 -18.91
CA SER A 192 17.82 -2.09 -19.41
C SER A 192 18.93 -2.29 -18.34
N GLU A 193 18.60 -2.07 -17.07
CA GLU A 193 19.50 -2.24 -15.92
C GLU A 193 19.69 -3.71 -15.50
N ASN A 194 18.62 -4.52 -15.55
CA ASN A 194 18.64 -5.92 -15.08
C ASN A 194 19.59 -6.83 -15.88
N ARG A 195 20.04 -6.41 -17.07
CA ARG A 195 21.10 -7.10 -17.82
C ARG A 195 22.49 -7.02 -17.14
N ARG A 196 22.62 -6.33 -16.00
CA ARG A 196 23.91 -5.98 -15.38
C ARG A 196 24.08 -6.35 -13.90
N ARG A 197 23.10 -6.96 -13.22
CA ARG A 197 23.22 -7.29 -11.78
C ARG A 197 22.71 -8.71 -11.46
N GLU A 198 23.58 -9.53 -10.87
CA GLU A 198 23.23 -10.86 -10.32
C GLU A 198 23.12 -10.88 -8.78
N ASP A 199 23.52 -9.82 -8.05
CA ASP A 199 23.81 -9.93 -6.62
C ASP A 199 23.20 -8.81 -5.74
N GLY A 200 21.86 -8.69 -5.72
CA GLY A 200 21.15 -7.70 -4.89
C GLY A 200 19.74 -8.14 -4.48
N ALA A 201 19.16 -7.45 -3.49
CA ALA A 201 17.78 -7.67 -3.05
C ALA A 201 16.83 -7.61 -4.25
N LYS A 202 16.04 -8.66 -4.46
CA LYS A 202 15.08 -8.72 -5.56
C LYS A 202 13.86 -7.85 -5.24
N ASP A 203 13.86 -6.63 -5.75
CA ASP A 203 12.66 -5.78 -5.69
C ASP A 203 11.50 -6.38 -6.48
N LEU A 204 10.29 -5.97 -6.10
CA LEU A 204 9.05 -6.52 -6.63
C LEU A 204 8.98 -6.40 -8.16
N LEU A 205 9.40 -5.25 -8.71
CA LEU A 205 9.40 -5.02 -10.14
C LEU A 205 10.36 -5.96 -10.87
N GLY A 206 11.56 -6.17 -10.32
CA GLY A 206 12.55 -7.10 -10.86
C GLY A 206 11.99 -8.52 -11.00
N LEU A 207 11.31 -9.04 -9.97
CA LEU A 207 10.69 -10.38 -10.02
C LEU A 207 9.59 -10.49 -11.08
N MET A 208 8.73 -9.47 -11.18
CA MET A 208 7.66 -9.47 -12.20
C MET A 208 8.23 -9.38 -13.62
N ILE A 209 9.30 -8.60 -13.82
CA ILE A 209 10.02 -8.53 -15.10
C ILE A 209 10.67 -9.87 -15.43
N GLU A 210 11.40 -10.49 -14.49
CA GLU A 210 12.01 -11.82 -14.65
C GLU A 210 10.96 -12.85 -15.07
N SER A 211 9.82 -12.89 -14.36
CA SER A 211 8.74 -13.83 -14.68
C SER A 211 8.11 -13.58 -16.06
N SER A 212 8.05 -12.32 -16.52
CA SER A 212 7.52 -11.98 -17.85
C SER A 212 8.35 -12.55 -19.00
N TYR A 213 9.62 -12.89 -18.76
CA TYR A 213 10.47 -13.55 -19.76
C TYR A 213 10.24 -15.07 -19.81
N SER A 214 9.87 -15.68 -18.69
CA SER A 214 9.75 -17.13 -18.54
C SER A 214 8.32 -17.65 -18.69
N SER A 215 7.30 -16.80 -18.57
CA SER A 215 5.89 -17.19 -18.64
C SER A 215 5.07 -16.18 -19.44
N PRO A 216 4.22 -16.63 -20.40
CA PRO A 216 3.27 -15.76 -21.09
C PRO A 216 2.15 -15.23 -20.17
N ASP A 217 2.01 -15.79 -18.97
CA ASP A 217 0.95 -15.45 -18.02
C ASP A 217 1.19 -14.12 -17.27
N MET A 218 2.34 -13.46 -17.50
CA MET A 218 2.68 -12.15 -16.93
C MET A 218 3.03 -11.14 -18.03
N SER A 219 2.04 -10.41 -18.53
CA SER A 219 2.25 -9.38 -19.55
C SER A 219 2.79 -8.07 -18.96
N VAL A 220 3.34 -7.18 -19.80
CA VAL A 220 3.74 -5.82 -19.36
C VAL A 220 2.54 -5.02 -18.81
N ASP A 221 1.34 -5.22 -19.37
CA ASP A 221 0.13 -4.58 -18.85
C ASP A 221 -0.21 -5.09 -17.44
N ASP A 222 -0.05 -6.39 -17.20
CA ASP A 222 -0.24 -6.96 -15.87
C ASP A 222 0.76 -6.41 -14.85
N ILE A 223 2.02 -6.21 -15.24
CA ILE A 223 3.04 -5.57 -14.37
C ILE A 223 2.61 -4.15 -14.01
N ILE A 224 2.09 -3.37 -14.97
CA ILE A 224 1.58 -2.02 -14.73
C ILE A 224 0.42 -2.04 -13.73
N GLU A 225 -0.53 -2.96 -13.92
CA GLU A 225 -1.70 -3.09 -13.05
C GLU A 225 -1.33 -3.57 -11.63
N GLU A 226 -0.35 -4.46 -11.48
CA GLU A 226 0.19 -4.86 -10.17
C GLU A 226 0.91 -3.68 -9.48
N CYS A 227 1.75 -2.93 -10.19
CA CYS A 227 2.41 -1.74 -9.63
C CYS A 227 1.40 -0.73 -9.06
N LYS A 228 0.28 -0.49 -9.76
CA LYS A 228 -0.82 0.35 -9.27
C LYS A 228 -1.42 -0.21 -7.96
N SER A 229 -1.59 -1.53 -7.89
CA SER A 229 -2.13 -2.22 -6.71
C SER A 229 -1.22 -2.09 -5.50
N PHE A 230 0.10 -2.27 -5.66
CA PHE A 230 1.05 -2.14 -4.56
C PHE A 230 1.20 -0.72 -4.07
N PHE A 231 1.20 0.27 -4.96
CA PHE A 231 1.21 1.67 -4.57
C PHE A 231 -0.04 2.05 -3.77
N PHE A 232 -1.22 1.64 -4.25
CA PHE A 232 -2.46 1.91 -3.55
C PHE A 232 -2.49 1.26 -2.16
N ALA A 233 -2.20 -0.05 -2.09
CA ALA A 233 -2.29 -0.81 -0.85
C ALA A 233 -1.25 -0.40 0.19
N GLY A 234 0.00 -0.17 -0.22
CA GLY A 234 1.13 -0.01 0.70
C GLY A 234 1.25 1.35 1.38
N LYS A 235 0.72 2.41 0.74
CA LYS A 235 0.85 3.78 1.27
C LYS A 235 -0.20 4.10 2.34
N GLN A 236 -1.48 4.10 1.95
CA GLN A 236 -2.55 4.66 2.77
C GLN A 236 -2.85 3.84 4.04
N THR A 237 -2.77 2.51 3.95
CA THR A 237 -3.06 1.61 5.08
C THR A 237 -2.04 1.80 6.20
N THR A 238 -0.75 1.77 5.85
CA THR A 238 0.36 1.94 6.79
C THR A 238 0.42 3.34 7.37
N SER A 239 0.22 4.39 6.55
CA SER A 239 0.23 5.77 7.06
C SER A 239 -0.89 5.98 8.08
N ASN A 240 -2.09 5.48 7.79
CA ASN A 240 -3.22 5.58 8.72
C ASN A 240 -2.97 4.78 10.00
N LEU A 241 -2.41 3.58 9.90
CA LEU A 241 -2.03 2.78 11.06
C LEU A 241 -1.06 3.55 11.97
N LEU A 242 0.01 4.12 11.40
CA LEU A 242 1.02 4.88 12.16
C LEU A 242 0.41 6.14 12.79
N THR A 243 -0.41 6.89 12.05
CA THR A 243 -1.11 8.08 12.56
C THR A 243 -1.98 7.74 13.76
N TRP A 244 -2.86 6.75 13.62
CA TRP A 244 -3.75 6.34 14.72
C TRP A 244 -3.00 5.72 15.89
N THR A 245 -1.92 4.97 15.62
CA THR A 245 -1.05 4.44 16.68
C THR A 245 -0.45 5.57 17.50
N THR A 246 0.10 6.61 16.86
CA THR A 246 0.66 7.78 17.55
C THR A 246 -0.40 8.53 18.37
N VAL A 247 -1.59 8.73 17.80
CA VAL A 247 -2.72 9.35 18.53
C VAL A 247 -3.11 8.53 19.76
N LEU A 248 -3.26 7.21 19.60
CA LEU A 248 -3.62 6.32 20.71
C LEU A 248 -2.54 6.27 21.80
N LEU A 249 -1.26 6.23 21.42
CA LEU A 249 -0.15 6.29 22.39
C LEU A 249 -0.13 7.61 23.15
N ALA A 250 -0.40 8.74 22.49
CA ALA A 250 -0.50 10.05 23.14
C ALA A 250 -1.70 10.12 24.10
N MET A 251 -2.83 9.47 23.76
CA MET A 251 -4.01 9.36 24.62
C MET A 251 -3.85 8.36 25.77
N HIS A 252 -2.90 7.43 25.67
CA HIS A 252 -2.68 6.37 26.64
C HIS A 252 -1.20 6.24 27.05
N PRO A 253 -0.67 7.17 27.87
CA PRO A 253 0.75 7.24 28.21
C PRO A 253 1.33 5.97 28.84
N GLN A 254 0.51 5.18 29.54
CA GLN A 254 0.94 3.89 30.11
C GLN A 254 1.42 2.91 29.03
N TRP A 255 0.75 2.87 27.88
CA TRP A 255 1.16 2.03 26.75
C TRP A 255 2.39 2.60 26.05
N GLN A 256 2.51 3.93 26.00
CA GLN A 256 3.71 4.59 25.47
C GLN A 256 4.95 4.27 26.29
N VAL A 257 4.86 4.32 27.63
CA VAL A 257 5.97 3.97 28.53
C VAL A 257 6.32 2.48 28.37
N GLN A 258 5.33 1.59 28.36
CA GLN A 258 5.58 0.15 28.23
C GLN A 258 6.26 -0.19 26.89
N ALA A 259 5.80 0.39 25.78
CA ALA A 259 6.42 0.20 24.47
C ALA A 259 7.86 0.75 24.45
N ARG A 260 8.10 1.92 25.07
CA ARG A 260 9.43 2.51 25.18
C ARG A 260 10.38 1.63 25.99
N ASP A 261 9.94 1.11 27.13
CA ASP A 261 10.74 0.24 27.99
C ASP A 261 11.12 -1.06 27.28
N GLU A 262 10.20 -1.63 26.49
CA GLU A 262 10.50 -2.80 25.65
C GLU A 262 11.57 -2.49 24.60
N VAL A 263 11.44 -1.36 23.88
CA VAL A 263 12.43 -0.93 22.89
C VAL A 263 13.80 -0.73 23.55
N LEU A 264 13.88 -0.06 24.70
CA LEU A 264 15.13 0.14 25.45
C LEU A 264 15.75 -1.20 25.90
N LYS A 265 14.92 -2.16 26.32
CA LYS A 265 15.39 -3.49 26.73
C LYS A 265 15.92 -4.31 25.55
N VAL A 266 15.27 -4.24 24.39
CA VAL A 266 15.63 -5.05 23.21
C VAL A 266 16.78 -4.43 22.43
N CYS A 267 16.72 -3.13 22.16
CA CYS A 267 17.73 -2.41 21.36
C CYS A 267 18.95 -2.00 22.21
N GLY A 268 18.75 -1.76 23.51
CA GLY A 268 19.81 -1.29 24.41
C GLY A 268 20.40 0.03 23.93
N SER A 269 21.72 0.20 24.10
CA SER A 269 22.46 1.41 23.71
C SER A 269 22.63 1.61 22.20
N ARG A 270 22.09 0.71 21.36
CA ARG A 270 22.14 0.88 19.90
C ARG A 270 21.09 1.86 19.39
N ASP A 271 20.01 2.07 20.17
CA ASP A 271 18.78 2.83 19.88
C ASP A 271 18.01 2.37 18.62
N LEU A 272 18.69 1.95 17.56
CA LEU A 272 18.12 1.52 16.29
C LEU A 272 17.86 0.00 16.28
N PRO A 273 16.62 -0.44 15.92
CA PRO A 273 16.29 -1.84 15.82
C PRO A 273 16.98 -2.49 14.62
N THR A 274 17.43 -3.73 14.80
CA THR A 274 17.91 -4.59 13.70
C THR A 274 16.84 -5.58 13.27
N LYS A 275 17.10 -6.25 12.15
CA LYS A 275 16.26 -7.32 11.60
C LYS A 275 15.93 -8.45 12.59
N ASP A 276 16.82 -8.70 13.56
CA ASP A 276 16.65 -9.77 14.56
C ASP A 276 16.00 -9.25 15.86
N ASP A 277 15.83 -7.93 15.99
CA ASP A 277 15.14 -7.29 17.12
C ASP A 277 13.63 -7.23 16.90
N VAL A 278 13.17 -7.08 15.66
CA VAL A 278 11.74 -6.93 15.31
C VAL A 278 10.88 -8.06 15.89
N VAL A 279 11.36 -9.31 15.84
CA VAL A 279 10.63 -10.48 16.37
C VAL A 279 10.56 -10.54 17.90
N LYS A 280 11.33 -9.69 18.59
CA LYS A 280 11.39 -9.61 20.05
C LYS A 280 10.50 -8.49 20.61
N LEU A 281 10.05 -7.57 19.76
CA LEU A 281 9.09 -6.51 20.11
C LEU A 281 7.68 -7.12 20.11
N LYS A 282 7.03 -7.16 21.28
CA LYS A 282 5.77 -7.89 21.51
C LYS A 282 4.68 -7.03 22.15
N THR A 283 5.04 -5.88 22.70
CA THR A 283 4.12 -4.92 23.33
C THR A 283 3.37 -4.16 22.25
#